data_AF-A0A3M1X5M6-F1
#
_entry.id   AF-A0A3M1X5M6-F1
#
_cell.length_a   1.000
_cell.length_b   1.000
_cell.length_c   1.000
_cell.angle_alpha   90.00
_cell.angle_beta   90.00
_cell.angle_gamma   90.00
#
_symmetry.space_group_name_H-M   'P 1'
#
loop_
_entity.id
_entity.type
_entity.pdbx_description
1 polymer ?
#
loop_
_entity_poly.entity_id
_entity_poly.type
_entity_poly.pdbx_seq_one_letter_code
_entity_poly.pdbx_strand_id
1 'polypeptide(L)'
;MMKAFVGNSRNALWKMRLKTACWLLVAVLGWAASGFSQVQNFRENVSKRGTTAATFLEIGVGARALGMGSAFTAMADDPSALYWNPAGIAKLTRNGVILNHTEWIAQTRFDYLGGVFHTGRYGTIGFSLTSLTMDDMEVTTIDEPDGTGQLFNASDFAASLTYAMRLTDRFSIGLTGRVIRQIIWQMDAVGFGVDIGVHYQTPFSGLTFGATMRNFGTKMRLQGKNTLVLHDPDPSTTGNNGRIPANQQTESWPLPLTFRVGLAYQLLNSSTHRARLSLDAEHPNDNYESLHLGGEYVFRNVVAVRAGYRSMFLDQSEESITLGAGLFYPLLGNVMVHLDFAYIDFGLLDSVYKYSLGIDF
;
A
#
# COMPACT_ATOMS: atom_id res chain seq x y z
N MET A 1 -22.37 38.84 43.44
CA MET A 1 -23.02 37.56 43.10
C MET A 1 -23.05 37.40 41.58
N MET A 2 -21.91 37.09 40.93
CA MET A 2 -21.84 36.87 39.47
C MET A 2 -20.50 36.24 39.08
N LYS A 3 -20.29 34.97 39.44
CA LYS A 3 -19.20 34.12 38.93
C LYS A 3 -19.66 32.66 38.97
N ALA A 4 -20.62 32.27 38.12
CA ALA A 4 -21.01 30.87 37.99
C ALA A 4 -21.81 30.59 36.70
N PHE A 5 -21.35 30.95 35.50
CA PHE A 5 -22.08 30.55 34.28
C PHE A 5 -21.25 30.32 33.00
N VAL A 6 -19.91 30.20 33.08
CA VAL A 6 -19.06 30.05 31.88
C VAL A 6 -18.50 28.62 31.68
N GLY A 7 -18.68 27.71 32.66
CA GLY A 7 -18.07 26.37 32.61
C GLY A 7 -18.83 25.31 31.79
N ASN A 8 -20.12 25.51 31.48
CA ASN A 8 -20.97 24.41 30.99
C ASN A 8 -21.19 24.39 29.45
N SER A 9 -20.97 25.50 28.75
CA SER A 9 -21.27 25.61 27.31
C SER A 9 -20.22 24.95 26.40
N ARG A 10 -18.94 24.92 26.81
CA ARG A 10 -17.86 24.27 26.03
C ARG A 10 -17.99 22.75 26.00
N ASN A 11 -18.41 22.12 27.10
CA ASN A 11 -18.64 20.68 27.18
C ASN A 11 -19.87 20.23 26.38
N ALA A 12 -20.93 21.05 26.34
CA ALA A 12 -22.12 20.78 25.54
C ALA A 12 -21.82 20.85 24.03
N LEU A 13 -21.07 21.88 23.59
CA LEU A 13 -20.67 22.04 22.19
C LEU A 13 -19.71 20.92 21.72
N TRP A 14 -18.81 20.45 22.59
CA TRP A 14 -17.92 19.33 22.28
C TRP A 14 -18.69 18.01 22.17
N LYS A 15 -19.61 17.72 23.11
CA LYS A 15 -20.50 16.55 23.04
C LYS A 15 -21.41 16.59 21.81
N MET A 16 -21.88 17.77 21.39
CA MET A 16 -22.72 17.94 20.21
C MET A 16 -21.93 17.72 18.92
N ARG A 17 -20.69 18.21 18.82
CA ARG A 17 -19.77 17.98 17.70
C ARG A 17 -19.34 16.52 17.56
N LEU A 18 -19.10 15.84 18.69
CA LEU A 18 -18.76 14.42 18.71
C LEU A 18 -19.96 13.57 18.27
N LYS A 19 -21.18 13.92 18.73
CA LYS A 19 -22.42 13.27 18.29
C LYS A 19 -22.67 13.50 16.80
N THR A 20 -22.52 14.71 16.27
CA THR A 20 -22.74 14.96 14.83
C THR A 20 -21.68 14.31 13.94
N ALA A 21 -20.41 14.24 14.36
CA ALA A 21 -19.37 13.51 13.63
C ALA A 21 -19.61 11.99 13.65
N CYS A 22 -20.06 11.45 14.79
CA CYS A 22 -20.44 10.04 14.91
C CYS A 22 -21.69 9.73 14.06
N TRP A 23 -22.69 10.61 14.04
CA TRP A 23 -23.85 10.50 13.16
C TRP A 23 -23.49 10.64 11.67
N LEU A 24 -22.51 11.47 11.30
CA LEU A 24 -22.03 11.57 9.93
C LEU A 24 -21.25 10.31 9.51
N LEU A 25 -20.41 9.75 10.40
CA LEU A 25 -19.72 8.48 10.15
C LEU A 25 -20.71 7.31 10.06
N VAL A 26 -21.71 7.24 10.95
CA VAL A 26 -22.77 6.24 10.92
C VAL A 26 -23.69 6.45 9.72
N ALA A 27 -23.95 7.69 9.29
CA ALA A 27 -24.72 7.97 8.09
C ALA A 27 -23.93 7.64 6.82
N VAL A 28 -22.61 7.87 6.78
CA VAL A 28 -21.74 7.45 5.68
C VAL A 28 -21.62 5.93 5.64
N LEU A 29 -21.49 5.25 6.79
CA LEU A 29 -21.54 3.78 6.89
C LEU A 29 -22.93 3.23 6.53
N GLY A 30 -24.00 3.95 6.87
CA GLY A 30 -25.38 3.58 6.57
C GLY A 30 -25.77 3.79 5.11
N TRP A 31 -25.28 4.86 4.47
CA TRP A 31 -25.40 5.08 3.01
C TRP A 31 -24.51 4.13 2.22
N ALA A 32 -23.30 3.85 2.70
CA ALA A 32 -22.46 2.81 2.15
C ALA A 32 -23.12 1.43 2.28
N ALA A 33 -23.88 1.15 3.35
CA ALA A 33 -24.62 -0.10 3.49
C ALA A 33 -25.89 -0.18 2.62
N SER A 34 -26.61 0.93 2.42
CA SER A 34 -27.86 0.95 1.63
C SER A 34 -27.65 1.07 0.12
N GLY A 35 -26.46 1.51 -0.33
CA GLY A 35 -26.06 1.45 -1.75
C GLY A 35 -25.72 0.05 -2.27
N PHE A 36 -25.61 -0.96 -1.38
CA PHE A 36 -25.20 -2.32 -1.74
C PHE A 36 -26.35 -3.32 -1.89
N SER A 37 -27.61 -2.91 -1.68
CA SER A 37 -28.76 -3.83 -1.60
C SER A 37 -29.75 -3.66 -2.74
N GLN A 38 -29.32 -3.73 -4.01
CA GLN A 38 -30.20 -4.00 -5.16
C GLN A 38 -29.38 -4.48 -6.38
N VAL A 39 -28.92 -5.73 -6.41
CA VAL A 39 -28.62 -6.43 -7.68
C VAL A 39 -28.87 -7.94 -7.53
N GLN A 40 -30.07 -8.40 -7.91
CA GLN A 40 -30.22 -9.75 -8.47
C GLN A 40 -29.77 -9.67 -9.93
N ASN A 41 -28.57 -10.16 -10.27
CA ASN A 41 -28.14 -10.35 -11.65
C ASN A 41 -27.25 -11.60 -11.75
N PHE A 42 -27.27 -12.23 -12.92
CA PHE A 42 -26.29 -13.22 -13.36
C PHE A 42 -24.86 -12.84 -12.90
N ARG A 43 -24.07 -13.80 -12.41
CA ARG A 43 -22.66 -13.60 -12.05
C ARG A 43 -21.82 -13.31 -13.31
N GLU A 44 -21.87 -12.09 -13.81
CA GLU A 44 -21.01 -11.58 -14.89
C GLU A 44 -19.68 -11.00 -14.35
N ASN A 45 -19.56 -10.83 -13.03
CA ASN A 45 -18.39 -10.21 -12.41
C ASN A 45 -17.40 -11.29 -11.94
N VAL A 46 -16.65 -11.90 -12.86
CA VAL A 46 -15.54 -12.80 -12.52
C VAL A 46 -14.37 -11.94 -12.03
N SER A 47 -13.90 -12.16 -10.81
CA SER A 47 -12.69 -11.47 -10.31
C SER A 47 -11.52 -11.77 -11.24
N LYS A 48 -10.84 -10.74 -11.72
CA LYS A 48 -9.67 -10.85 -12.58
C LYS A 48 -8.39 -11.25 -11.81
N ARG A 49 -8.54 -12.07 -10.76
CA ARG A 49 -7.45 -12.49 -9.88
C ARG A 49 -6.38 -13.22 -10.67
N GLY A 50 -5.12 -12.88 -10.42
CA GLY A 50 -3.98 -13.48 -11.10
C GLY A 50 -3.81 -13.06 -12.57
N THR A 51 -4.48 -11.98 -13.01
CA THR A 51 -4.34 -11.45 -14.39
C THR A 51 -3.50 -10.17 -14.47
N THR A 52 -2.62 -9.96 -13.49
CA THR A 52 -1.71 -8.82 -13.39
C THR A 52 -0.27 -9.30 -13.20
N ALA A 53 0.68 -8.50 -13.70
CA ALA A 53 2.10 -8.66 -13.39
C ALA A 53 2.47 -7.83 -12.15
N ALA A 54 3.67 -8.04 -11.60
CA ALA A 54 4.22 -7.22 -10.52
C ALA A 54 3.32 -7.11 -9.27
N THR A 55 2.69 -8.20 -8.84
CA THR A 55 1.81 -8.26 -7.66
C THR A 55 2.52 -7.87 -6.35
N PHE A 56 3.86 -7.92 -6.30
CA PHE A 56 4.63 -7.40 -5.16
C PHE A 56 4.37 -5.92 -4.85
N LEU A 57 3.86 -5.14 -5.82
CA LEU A 57 3.47 -3.75 -5.64
C LEU A 57 2.23 -3.58 -4.73
N GLU A 58 1.46 -4.65 -4.51
CA GLU A 58 0.30 -4.66 -3.63
C GLU A 58 0.67 -4.95 -2.17
N ILE A 59 1.90 -5.43 -1.93
CA ILE A 59 2.39 -5.67 -0.57
C ILE A 59 2.56 -4.32 0.13
N GLY A 60 1.74 -4.10 1.15
CA GLY A 60 1.69 -2.83 1.85
C GLY A 60 2.99 -2.49 2.60
N VAL A 61 3.22 -1.19 2.75
CA VAL A 61 4.45 -0.59 3.29
C VAL A 61 4.14 0.18 4.57
N GLY A 62 5.03 0.09 5.56
CA GLY A 62 4.89 0.78 6.84
C GLY A 62 4.01 0.00 7.82
N ALA A 63 4.62 -0.48 8.89
CA ALA A 63 3.95 -1.18 9.99
C ALA A 63 2.87 -0.30 10.64
N ARG A 64 3.10 1.02 10.74
CA ARG A 64 2.06 1.96 11.17
C ARG A 64 0.79 1.86 10.33
N ALA A 65 0.92 1.93 9.01
CA ALA A 65 -0.23 1.89 8.09
C ALA A 65 -0.90 0.52 8.08
N LEU A 66 -0.11 -0.55 8.11
CA LEU A 66 -0.62 -1.93 8.13
C LEU A 66 -1.33 -2.27 9.45
N GLY A 67 -0.80 -1.83 10.59
CA GLY A 67 -1.47 -1.96 11.89
C GLY A 67 -2.76 -1.13 12.01
N MET A 68 -3.04 -0.27 11.03
CA MET A 68 -4.31 0.45 10.84
C MET A 68 -5.16 -0.17 9.73
N GLY A 69 -5.01 -1.46 9.45
CA GLY A 69 -5.80 -2.18 8.46
C GLY A 69 -5.56 -1.74 7.02
N SER A 70 -4.41 -1.12 6.71
CA SER A 70 -4.12 -0.53 5.39
C SER A 70 -5.02 0.67 5.01
N ALA A 71 -5.78 1.21 5.96
CA ALA A 71 -6.59 2.42 5.80
C ALA A 71 -5.73 3.68 6.03
N PHE A 72 -4.91 4.03 5.04
CA PHE A 72 -3.88 5.05 5.19
C PHE A 72 -3.87 6.12 4.11
N THR A 73 -4.75 6.04 3.10
CA THR A 73 -4.80 6.93 1.94
C THR A 73 -5.03 8.40 2.34
N ALA A 74 -5.91 8.65 3.33
CA ALA A 74 -6.17 9.99 3.85
C ALA A 74 -5.28 10.39 5.03
N MET A 75 -4.70 9.40 5.73
CA MET A 75 -3.76 9.65 6.82
C MET A 75 -2.44 10.17 6.24
N ALA A 76 -1.73 9.33 5.47
CA ALA A 76 -0.57 9.63 4.63
C ALA A 76 0.35 10.75 5.18
N ASP A 77 0.66 10.70 6.47
CA ASP A 77 1.36 11.77 7.22
C ASP A 77 2.74 11.34 7.73
N ASP A 78 3.36 10.36 7.09
CA ASP A 78 4.73 9.90 7.33
C ASP A 78 5.41 9.49 5.99
N PRO A 79 6.72 9.13 5.98
CA PRO A 79 7.40 8.75 4.74
C PRO A 79 6.81 7.54 3.99
N SER A 80 6.00 6.68 4.65
CA SER A 80 5.27 5.60 3.95
C SER A 80 4.17 6.14 3.03
N ALA A 81 3.81 7.42 3.12
CA ALA A 81 2.93 8.10 2.19
C ALA A 81 3.40 7.99 0.73
N LEU A 82 4.70 7.81 0.47
CA LEU A 82 5.23 7.51 -0.86
C LEU A 82 4.55 6.29 -1.52
N TYR A 83 4.15 5.30 -0.72
CA TYR A 83 3.41 4.11 -1.18
C TYR A 83 1.88 4.28 -1.15
N TRP A 84 1.36 4.91 -0.09
CA TRP A 84 -0.09 5.00 0.13
C TRP A 84 -0.75 6.15 -0.63
N ASN A 85 -0.19 7.34 -0.58
CA ASN A 85 -0.70 8.52 -1.27
C ASN A 85 0.39 9.56 -1.49
N PRO A 86 0.89 9.75 -2.73
CA PRO A 86 1.99 10.67 -3.00
C PRO A 86 1.64 12.13 -2.65
N ALA A 87 0.36 12.53 -2.60
CA ALA A 87 0.00 13.88 -2.16
C ALA A 87 0.26 14.11 -0.66
N GLY A 88 0.36 13.05 0.14
CA GLY A 88 0.61 13.12 1.58
C GLY A 88 1.96 13.75 1.92
N ILE A 89 3.00 13.48 1.12
CA ILE A 89 4.35 13.99 1.39
C ILE A 89 4.43 15.52 1.31
N ALA A 90 3.53 16.18 0.57
CA ALA A 90 3.49 17.64 0.47
C ALA A 90 3.22 18.35 1.81
N LYS A 91 2.71 17.62 2.81
CA LYS A 91 2.40 18.13 4.15
C LYS A 91 3.51 17.84 5.17
N LEU A 92 4.47 17.00 4.81
CA LEU A 92 5.62 16.70 5.66
C LEU A 92 6.51 17.94 5.73
N THR A 93 6.76 18.39 6.95
CA THR A 93 7.59 19.57 7.24
C THR A 93 9.04 19.22 7.57
N ARG A 94 9.32 17.93 7.74
CA ARG A 94 10.64 17.38 8.04
C ARG A 94 11.06 16.44 6.92
N ASN A 95 12.37 16.27 6.78
CA ASN A 95 12.89 15.19 5.96
C ASN A 95 12.67 13.88 6.73
N GLY A 96 12.46 12.80 6.01
CA GLY A 96 12.17 11.53 6.64
C GLY A 96 12.68 10.37 5.81
N VAL A 97 13.13 9.33 6.48
CA VAL A 97 13.49 8.05 5.87
C VAL A 97 12.68 6.95 6.54
N ILE A 98 12.20 5.99 5.77
CA ILE A 98 11.57 4.78 6.27
C ILE A 98 12.24 3.55 5.67
N LEU A 99 12.51 2.58 6.52
CA LEU A 99 12.97 1.24 6.18
C LEU A 99 11.91 0.25 6.63
N ASN A 100 11.55 -0.70 5.77
CA ASN A 100 10.73 -1.85 6.13
C ASN A 100 11.45 -3.12 5.71
N HIS A 101 11.36 -4.12 6.56
CA HIS A 101 11.82 -5.46 6.30
C HIS A 101 10.77 -6.45 6.77
N THR A 102 10.49 -7.47 5.98
CA THR A 102 9.49 -8.49 6.28
C THR A 102 9.85 -9.82 5.64
N GLU A 103 9.94 -10.85 6.47
CA GLU A 103 9.80 -12.22 6.02
C GLU A 103 8.35 -12.42 5.57
N TRP A 104 8.21 -12.60 4.26
CA TRP A 104 6.94 -12.71 3.57
C TRP A 104 6.63 -14.19 3.27
N ILE A 105 5.41 -14.42 2.82
CA ILE A 105 4.88 -15.76 2.58
C ILE A 105 5.79 -16.52 1.58
N ALA A 106 5.88 -17.84 1.75
CA ALA A 106 6.67 -18.73 0.91
C ALA A 106 8.19 -18.40 0.90
N GLN A 107 8.75 -18.08 2.07
CA GLN A 107 10.19 -17.82 2.25
C GLN A 107 10.71 -16.69 1.34
N THR A 108 9.84 -15.71 1.06
CA THR A 108 10.22 -14.52 0.30
C THR A 108 10.54 -13.38 1.25
N ARG A 109 11.43 -12.47 0.85
CA ARG A 109 11.83 -11.30 1.64
C ARG A 109 11.37 -10.04 0.95
N PHE A 110 10.55 -9.25 1.67
CA PHE A 110 10.06 -7.97 1.20
C PHE A 110 10.77 -6.81 1.91
N ASP A 111 11.45 -5.98 1.13
CA ASP A 111 12.22 -4.84 1.60
C ASP A 111 11.73 -3.55 0.95
N TYR A 112 11.65 -2.48 1.76
CA TYR A 112 11.30 -1.15 1.28
C TYR A 112 12.18 -0.09 1.91
N LEU A 113 12.71 0.80 1.08
CA LEU A 113 13.38 2.03 1.48
C LEU A 113 12.63 3.21 0.86
N GLY A 114 12.22 4.17 1.68
CA GLY A 114 11.63 5.42 1.23
C GLY A 114 12.34 6.61 1.86
N GLY A 115 12.57 7.67 1.08
CA GLY A 115 13.12 8.93 1.57
C GLY A 115 12.30 10.11 1.07
N VAL A 116 12.04 11.06 1.95
CA VAL A 116 11.30 12.29 1.67
C VAL A 116 12.16 13.49 2.04
N PHE A 117 12.25 14.44 1.11
CA PHE A 117 12.99 15.68 1.26
C PHE A 117 12.09 16.89 1.02
N HIS A 118 11.87 17.65 2.08
CA HIS A 118 11.12 18.88 2.05
C HIS A 118 11.96 20.01 1.45
N THR A 119 11.51 20.60 0.34
CA THR A 119 12.24 21.66 -0.38
C THR A 119 11.67 23.06 -0.08
N GLY A 120 10.96 23.21 1.04
CA GLY A 120 10.33 24.47 1.41
C GLY A 120 9.13 24.80 0.52
N ARG A 121 9.17 25.97 -0.12
CA ARG A 121 8.07 26.47 -0.97
C ARG A 121 7.94 25.74 -2.31
N TYR A 122 8.97 25.00 -2.74
CA TYR A 122 8.99 24.33 -4.03
C TYR A 122 8.33 22.94 -4.00
N GLY A 123 7.78 22.53 -2.85
CA GLY A 123 7.14 21.24 -2.66
C GLY A 123 8.04 20.23 -1.95
N THR A 124 7.79 18.97 -2.20
CA THR A 124 8.47 17.86 -1.53
C THR A 124 8.80 16.80 -2.57
N ILE A 125 10.05 16.35 -2.56
CA ILE A 125 10.55 15.29 -3.43
C ILE A 125 10.70 14.06 -2.56
N GLY A 126 10.39 12.89 -3.09
CA GLY A 126 10.74 11.64 -2.45
C GLY A 126 11.21 10.61 -3.44
N PHE A 127 11.87 9.59 -2.93
CA PHE A 127 12.29 8.42 -3.69
C PHE A 127 11.91 7.17 -2.90
N SER A 128 11.64 6.08 -3.61
CA SER A 128 11.51 4.78 -2.95
C SER A 128 12.06 3.64 -3.77
N LEU A 129 12.57 2.63 -3.07
CA LEU A 129 13.01 1.35 -3.61
C LEU A 129 12.19 0.26 -2.92
N THR A 130 11.61 -0.64 -3.70
CA THR A 130 10.88 -1.81 -3.22
C THR A 130 11.51 -3.05 -3.83
N SER A 131 11.71 -4.09 -3.03
CA SER A 131 12.17 -5.38 -3.52
C SER A 131 11.39 -6.53 -2.89
N LEU A 132 11.14 -7.56 -3.68
CA LEU A 132 10.69 -8.86 -3.23
C LEU A 132 11.68 -9.89 -3.78
N THR A 133 12.30 -10.67 -2.91
CA THR A 133 13.33 -11.65 -3.31
C THR A 133 13.02 -13.01 -2.70
N MET A 134 13.53 -14.07 -3.33
CA MET A 134 13.57 -15.41 -2.73
C MET A 134 14.99 -15.94 -2.79
N ASP A 135 15.30 -16.86 -1.89
CA ASP A 135 16.57 -17.56 -1.92
C ASP A 135 16.64 -18.53 -3.11
N ASP A 136 17.86 -18.94 -3.47
CA ASP A 136 18.06 -19.88 -4.57
C ASP A 136 17.45 -21.25 -4.21
N MET A 137 16.70 -21.82 -5.14
CA MET A 137 16.12 -23.15 -5.04
C MET A 137 16.70 -24.07 -6.11
N GLU A 138 16.85 -25.35 -5.78
CA GLU A 138 17.28 -26.35 -6.76
C GLU A 138 16.18 -26.65 -7.78
N VAL A 139 16.57 -26.71 -9.05
CA VAL A 139 15.70 -27.18 -10.12
C VAL A 139 15.60 -28.70 -10.01
N THR A 140 14.37 -29.22 -9.90
CA THR A 140 14.07 -30.66 -9.86
C THR A 140 13.33 -31.09 -11.13
N THR A 141 13.52 -32.34 -11.54
CA THR A 141 12.76 -32.97 -12.63
C THR A 141 12.18 -34.30 -12.16
N ILE A 142 11.33 -34.93 -12.99
CA ILE A 142 10.81 -36.27 -12.69
C ILE A 142 11.96 -37.29 -12.59
N ASP A 143 13.02 -37.11 -13.40
CA ASP A 143 14.19 -37.99 -13.44
C ASP A 143 15.22 -37.65 -12.33
N GLU A 144 15.25 -36.39 -11.87
CA GLU A 144 16.17 -35.88 -10.85
C GLU A 144 15.37 -35.16 -9.73
N PRO A 145 14.65 -35.91 -8.87
CA PRO A 145 13.81 -35.32 -7.82
C PRO A 145 14.62 -34.69 -6.68
N ASP A 146 15.86 -35.14 -6.47
CA ASP A 146 16.79 -34.61 -5.46
C ASP A 146 17.62 -33.43 -5.99
N GLY A 147 17.31 -32.92 -7.18
CA GLY A 147 17.96 -31.76 -7.79
C GLY A 147 18.85 -32.10 -8.98
N THR A 148 18.80 -31.22 -9.99
CA THR A 148 19.61 -31.27 -11.21
C THR A 148 21.00 -30.63 -11.06
N GLY A 149 21.31 -30.08 -9.88
CA GLY A 149 22.48 -29.22 -9.63
C GLY A 149 22.37 -27.81 -10.21
N GLN A 150 21.26 -27.46 -10.88
CA GLN A 150 20.95 -26.09 -11.29
C GLN A 150 20.15 -25.37 -10.21
N LEU A 151 20.40 -24.07 -10.06
CA LEU A 151 19.66 -23.19 -9.16
C LEU A 151 18.77 -22.23 -9.95
N PHE A 152 17.64 -21.90 -9.37
CA PHE A 152 16.77 -20.83 -9.86
C PHE A 152 16.31 -19.93 -8.70
N ASN A 153 16.09 -18.65 -9.02
CA ASN A 153 15.51 -17.69 -8.10
C ASN A 153 14.55 -16.75 -8.84
N ALA A 154 13.87 -15.92 -8.06
CA ALA A 154 13.01 -14.86 -8.56
C ALA A 154 13.25 -13.61 -7.72
N SER A 155 13.23 -12.47 -8.41
CA SER A 155 13.42 -11.19 -7.77
C SER A 155 12.63 -10.13 -8.51
N ASP A 156 11.88 -9.38 -7.73
CA ASP A 156 11.16 -8.22 -8.20
C ASP A 156 11.74 -6.96 -7.58
N PHE A 157 11.81 -5.90 -8.39
CA PHE A 157 12.36 -4.61 -7.99
C PHE A 157 11.54 -3.48 -8.59
N ALA A 158 11.29 -2.45 -7.78
CA ALA A 158 10.74 -1.19 -8.24
C ALA A 158 11.52 -0.01 -7.67
N ALA A 159 11.80 0.96 -8.53
CA ALA A 159 12.35 2.25 -8.14
C ALA A 159 11.36 3.36 -8.52
N SER A 160 11.09 4.26 -7.59
CA SER A 160 10.12 5.33 -7.78
C SER A 160 10.70 6.69 -7.41
N LEU A 161 10.31 7.71 -8.17
CA LEU A 161 10.54 9.11 -7.84
C LEU A 161 9.19 9.81 -7.70
N THR A 162 9.00 10.50 -6.59
CA THR A 162 7.76 11.18 -6.24
C THR A 162 8.00 12.67 -6.11
N TYR A 163 7.05 13.46 -6.59
CA TYR A 163 7.00 14.89 -6.35
C TYR A 163 5.59 15.27 -5.92
N ALA A 164 5.49 16.10 -4.88
CA ALA A 164 4.22 16.58 -4.37
C ALA A 164 4.28 18.05 -4.00
N MET A 165 3.16 18.73 -4.15
CA MET A 165 3.05 20.16 -3.86
C MET A 165 1.71 20.48 -3.20
N ARG A 166 1.72 21.54 -2.39
CA ARG A 166 0.50 22.18 -1.87
C ARG A 166 0.03 23.21 -2.89
N LEU A 167 -1.15 22.99 -3.46
CA LEU A 167 -1.79 23.96 -4.37
C LEU A 167 -2.53 25.05 -3.59
N THR A 168 -3.06 24.70 -2.43
CA THR A 168 -3.66 25.63 -1.46
C THR A 168 -3.30 25.20 -0.05
N ASP A 169 -3.73 25.97 0.96
CA ASP A 169 -3.54 25.60 2.37
C ASP A 169 -4.21 24.28 2.77
N ARG A 170 -5.17 23.82 1.95
CA ARG A 170 -5.98 22.63 2.25
C ARG A 170 -5.84 21.52 1.21
N PHE A 171 -5.38 21.84 0.00
CA PHE A 171 -5.32 20.91 -1.12
C PHE A 171 -3.87 20.65 -1.56
N SER A 172 -3.54 19.38 -1.72
CA SER A 172 -2.23 18.91 -2.16
C SER A 172 -2.38 17.84 -3.22
N ILE A 173 -1.43 17.81 -4.14
CA ILE A 173 -1.35 16.81 -5.20
C ILE A 173 0.03 16.17 -5.18
N GLY A 174 0.11 14.92 -5.62
CA GLY A 174 1.35 14.20 -5.76
C GLY A 174 1.36 13.32 -7.00
N LEU A 175 2.54 13.17 -7.58
CA LEU A 175 2.79 12.34 -8.74
C LEU A 175 4.02 11.48 -8.45
N THR A 176 3.92 10.19 -8.76
CA THR A 176 5.04 9.25 -8.69
C THR A 176 5.27 8.66 -10.06
N GLY A 177 6.52 8.65 -10.54
CA GLY A 177 6.95 7.82 -11.66
C GLY A 177 7.71 6.60 -11.15
N ARG A 178 7.49 5.43 -11.74
CA ARG A 178 8.06 4.16 -11.30
C ARG A 178 8.59 3.33 -12.46
N VAL A 179 9.74 2.71 -12.24
CA VAL A 179 10.30 1.66 -13.10
C VAL A 179 10.24 0.35 -12.33
N ILE A 180 9.77 -0.70 -12.99
CA ILE A 180 9.50 -2.02 -12.40
C ILE A 180 10.28 -3.05 -13.21
N ARG A 181 10.93 -3.98 -12.52
CA ARG A 181 11.58 -5.12 -13.13
C ARG A 181 11.24 -6.39 -12.36
N GLN A 182 10.85 -7.43 -13.08
CA GLN A 182 10.67 -8.77 -12.55
C GLN A 182 11.66 -9.72 -13.22
N ILE A 183 12.22 -10.62 -12.43
CA ILE A 183 13.08 -11.70 -12.91
C ILE A 183 12.54 -12.99 -12.34
N ILE A 184 12.45 -14.01 -13.18
CA ILE A 184 12.32 -15.39 -12.73
C ILE A 184 13.27 -16.24 -13.57
N TRP A 185 14.28 -16.79 -12.91
CA TRP A 185 15.35 -17.55 -13.53
C TRP A 185 15.98 -16.82 -14.74
N GLN A 186 15.93 -17.39 -15.94
CA GLN A 186 16.51 -16.82 -17.17
C GLN A 186 15.52 -15.95 -17.97
N MET A 187 14.47 -15.44 -17.31
CA MET A 187 13.46 -14.57 -17.90
C MET A 187 13.35 -13.26 -17.13
N ASP A 188 13.12 -12.16 -17.84
CA ASP A 188 12.89 -10.85 -17.26
C ASP A 188 11.74 -10.09 -17.94
N ALA A 189 11.15 -9.16 -17.19
CA ALA A 189 10.14 -8.23 -17.68
C ALA A 189 10.39 -6.84 -17.08
N VAL A 190 10.19 -5.80 -17.89
CA VAL A 190 10.28 -4.40 -17.46
C VAL A 190 8.94 -3.71 -17.69
N GLY A 191 8.56 -2.86 -16.74
CA GLY A 191 7.35 -2.05 -16.80
C GLY A 191 7.59 -0.64 -16.27
N PHE A 192 6.72 0.28 -16.69
CA PHE A 192 6.68 1.65 -16.19
C PHE A 192 5.30 1.93 -15.61
N GLY A 193 5.27 2.64 -14.49
CA GLY A 193 4.03 3.00 -13.79
C GLY A 193 4.03 4.45 -13.35
N VAL A 194 2.82 4.98 -13.16
CA VAL A 194 2.55 6.31 -12.62
C VAL A 194 1.52 6.19 -11.51
N ASP A 195 1.76 6.89 -10.41
CA ASP A 195 0.78 7.06 -9.34
C ASP A 195 0.38 8.53 -9.25
N ILE A 196 -0.91 8.79 -9.06
CA ILE A 196 -1.46 10.12 -8.83
C ILE A 196 -2.19 10.11 -7.51
N GLY A 197 -1.94 11.12 -6.69
CA GLY A 197 -2.58 11.29 -5.41
C GLY A 197 -3.14 12.69 -5.24
N VAL A 198 -4.24 12.78 -4.50
CA VAL A 198 -4.80 14.04 -4.00
C VAL A 198 -5.04 13.92 -2.50
N HIS A 199 -4.88 15.05 -1.80
CA HIS A 199 -5.10 15.15 -0.37
C HIS A 199 -5.80 16.46 -0.04
N TYR A 200 -6.94 16.39 0.64
CA TYR A 200 -7.79 17.53 0.92
C TYR A 200 -8.20 17.58 2.40
N GLN A 201 -7.80 18.67 3.08
CA GLN A 201 -8.29 18.99 4.41
C GLN A 201 -9.62 19.72 4.30
N THR A 202 -10.67 19.09 4.80
CA THR A 202 -12.00 19.69 4.71
C THR A 202 -12.12 20.89 5.66
N PRO A 203 -13.10 21.78 5.46
CA PRO A 203 -13.42 22.82 6.43
C PRO A 203 -13.91 22.27 7.78
N PHE A 204 -14.35 21.02 7.84
CA PHE A 204 -14.77 20.37 9.07
C PHE A 204 -13.54 19.99 9.89
N SER A 205 -13.50 20.48 11.14
CA SER A 205 -12.35 20.28 12.03
C SER A 205 -12.02 18.80 12.20
N GLY A 206 -10.79 18.42 11.83
CA GLY A 206 -10.26 17.08 11.99
C GLY A 206 -10.57 16.11 10.85
N LEU A 207 -11.38 16.48 9.85
CA LEU A 207 -11.75 15.61 8.73
C LEU A 207 -10.88 15.88 7.50
N THR A 208 -10.29 14.80 6.97
CA THR A 208 -9.41 14.79 5.81
C THR A 208 -9.90 13.76 4.81
N PHE A 209 -9.79 14.10 3.53
CA PHE A 209 -10.06 13.24 2.39
C PHE A 209 -8.76 12.98 1.63
N GLY A 210 -8.58 11.75 1.17
CA GLY A 210 -7.50 11.36 0.27
C GLY A 210 -8.04 10.52 -0.87
N ALA A 211 -7.46 10.63 -2.06
CA ALA A 211 -7.74 9.70 -3.14
C ALA A 211 -6.50 9.48 -3.98
N THR A 212 -6.36 8.27 -4.51
CA THR A 212 -5.19 7.86 -5.28
C THR A 212 -5.54 6.91 -6.40
N MET A 213 -4.81 7.01 -7.50
CA MET A 213 -4.70 5.99 -8.53
C MET A 213 -3.25 5.51 -8.54
N ARG A 214 -3.02 4.23 -8.30
CA ARG A 214 -1.68 3.63 -8.22
C ARG A 214 -1.46 2.61 -9.32
N ASN A 215 -0.22 2.47 -9.75
CA ASN A 215 0.26 1.51 -10.73
C ASN A 215 -0.39 1.66 -12.11
N PHE A 216 -0.78 2.87 -12.52
CA PHE A 216 -1.25 3.10 -13.88
C PHE A 216 -0.07 3.09 -14.84
N GLY A 217 -0.02 2.14 -15.77
CA GLY A 217 1.21 1.94 -16.54
C GLY A 217 1.15 0.93 -17.68
N THR A 218 2.33 0.57 -18.17
CA THR A 218 2.53 -0.35 -19.29
C THR A 218 2.23 -1.79 -18.89
N LYS A 219 1.80 -2.63 -19.83
CA LYS A 219 1.81 -4.08 -19.63
C LYS A 219 3.26 -4.59 -19.57
N MET A 220 3.47 -5.63 -18.77
CA MET A 220 4.74 -6.34 -18.65
C MET A 220 4.67 -7.68 -19.38
N ARG A 221 5.76 -8.10 -20.00
CA ARG A 221 5.88 -9.37 -20.69
C ARG A 221 7.21 -10.00 -20.35
N LEU A 222 7.19 -11.22 -19.82
CA LEU A 222 8.40 -11.97 -19.53
C LEU A 222 9.01 -12.48 -20.82
N GLN A 223 10.30 -12.23 -21.01
CA GLN A 223 11.07 -12.67 -22.16
C GLN A 223 12.44 -13.15 -21.68
N GLY A 224 13.07 -14.06 -22.41
CA GLY A 224 14.37 -14.58 -22.00
C GLY A 224 14.73 -15.88 -22.69
N LYS A 225 15.78 -16.54 -22.20
CA LYS A 225 16.32 -17.75 -22.83
C LYS A 225 15.34 -18.92 -22.80
N ASN A 226 14.49 -18.99 -21.78
CA ASN A 226 13.53 -20.09 -21.62
C ASN A 226 12.44 -20.10 -22.70
N THR A 227 12.23 -19.01 -23.43
CA THR A 227 11.30 -19.01 -24.56
C THR A 227 11.94 -19.54 -25.84
N LEU A 228 13.27 -19.70 -25.88
CA LEU A 228 13.98 -20.22 -27.03
C LEU A 228 13.73 -21.72 -27.18
N VAL A 229 13.10 -22.11 -28.28
CA VAL A 229 12.87 -23.49 -28.68
C VAL A 229 13.46 -23.76 -30.05
N LEU A 230 13.81 -25.01 -30.31
CA LEU A 230 14.13 -25.45 -31.67
C LEU A 230 12.84 -25.91 -32.31
N HIS A 231 12.42 -25.22 -33.36
CA HIS A 231 11.17 -25.48 -34.06
C HIS A 231 11.44 -26.00 -35.48
N ASP A 232 10.73 -27.06 -35.85
CA ASP A 232 10.63 -27.53 -37.22
C ASP A 232 9.33 -26.96 -37.83
N PRO A 233 9.43 -26.04 -38.81
CA PRO A 233 8.24 -25.43 -39.41
C PRO A 233 7.47 -26.40 -40.34
N ASP A 234 8.09 -27.49 -40.79
CA ASP A 234 7.44 -28.48 -41.65
C ASP A 234 7.98 -29.89 -41.37
N PRO A 235 7.55 -30.53 -40.27
CA PRO A 235 8.01 -31.85 -39.87
C PRO A 235 7.57 -32.97 -40.84
N SER A 236 6.74 -32.65 -41.84
CA SER A 236 6.21 -33.61 -42.81
C SER A 236 7.05 -33.73 -44.09
N THR A 237 7.94 -32.77 -44.35
CA THR A 237 8.75 -32.71 -45.56
C THR A 237 10.22 -33.06 -45.25
N THR A 238 10.83 -33.90 -46.09
CA THR A 238 12.27 -34.17 -46.02
C THR A 238 13.07 -33.07 -46.71
N GLY A 239 14.09 -32.51 -46.04
CA GLY A 239 15.05 -31.56 -46.63
C GLY A 239 14.98 -30.12 -46.11
N ASN A 240 14.08 -29.83 -45.17
CA ASN A 240 14.08 -28.57 -44.43
C ASN A 240 15.03 -28.63 -43.21
N ASN A 241 15.25 -27.48 -42.56
CA ASN A 241 15.99 -27.44 -41.30
C ASN A 241 15.00 -27.59 -40.13
N GLY A 242 14.97 -28.75 -39.48
CA GLY A 242 14.08 -29.00 -38.33
C GLY A 242 14.52 -28.40 -37.00
N ARG A 243 15.60 -27.61 -36.97
CA ARG A 243 16.16 -27.01 -35.74
C ARG A 243 16.32 -25.50 -35.87
N ILE A 244 15.27 -24.82 -36.33
CA ILE A 244 15.27 -23.35 -36.41
C ILE A 244 15.09 -22.79 -35.00
N PRO A 245 16.01 -21.95 -34.50
CA PRO A 245 15.81 -21.25 -33.24
C PRO A 245 14.60 -20.32 -33.34
N ALA A 246 13.60 -20.53 -32.50
CA ALA A 246 12.38 -19.74 -32.44
C ALA A 246 12.09 -19.35 -30.98
N ASN A 247 11.48 -18.19 -30.75
CA ASN A 247 11.06 -17.78 -29.41
C ASN A 247 9.55 -17.98 -29.27
N GLN A 248 9.14 -18.70 -28.23
CA GLN A 248 7.75 -18.75 -27.80
C GLN A 248 7.31 -17.37 -27.33
N GLN A 249 6.18 -16.90 -27.84
CA GLN A 249 5.63 -15.60 -27.46
C GLN A 249 4.81 -15.75 -26.18
N THR A 250 5.29 -15.15 -25.11
CA THR A 250 4.55 -14.99 -23.86
C THR A 250 3.51 -13.88 -23.97
N GLU A 251 2.44 -14.00 -23.19
CA GLU A 251 1.44 -12.93 -23.07
C GLU A 251 1.95 -11.74 -22.25
N SER A 252 1.30 -10.60 -22.44
CA SER A 252 1.57 -9.37 -21.69
C SER A 252 0.46 -9.09 -20.69
N TRP A 253 0.83 -8.80 -19.46
CA TRP A 253 -0.11 -8.59 -18.35
C TRP A 253 -0.04 -7.15 -17.84
N PRO A 254 -1.17 -6.50 -17.52
CA PRO A 254 -1.18 -5.15 -16.95
C PRO A 254 -0.59 -5.14 -15.53
N LEU A 255 -0.18 -3.96 -15.07
CA LEU A 255 0.14 -3.72 -13.66
C LEU A 255 -1.13 -3.81 -12.77
N PRO A 256 -0.98 -4.00 -11.44
CA PRO A 256 -2.10 -4.06 -10.52
C PRO A 256 -2.61 -2.65 -10.22
N LEU A 257 -3.39 -2.11 -11.16
CA LEU A 257 -3.96 -0.77 -11.08
C LEU A 257 -4.96 -0.74 -9.93
N THR A 258 -4.77 0.20 -9.01
CA THR A 258 -5.64 0.35 -7.84
C THR A 258 -6.12 1.78 -7.71
N PHE A 259 -7.44 1.95 -7.58
CA PHE A 259 -8.04 3.19 -7.10
C PHE A 259 -8.34 3.08 -5.61
N ARG A 260 -7.98 4.10 -4.85
CA ARG A 260 -8.31 4.20 -3.43
C ARG A 260 -8.90 5.54 -3.09
N VAL A 261 -9.89 5.53 -2.20
CA VAL A 261 -10.51 6.73 -1.64
C VAL A 261 -10.55 6.57 -0.13
N GLY A 262 -9.99 7.53 0.59
CA GLY A 262 -9.83 7.49 2.02
C GLY A 262 -10.47 8.67 2.74
N LEU A 263 -10.90 8.41 3.97
CA LEU A 263 -11.30 9.40 4.95
C LEU A 263 -10.47 9.20 6.22
N ALA A 264 -10.00 10.29 6.80
CA ALA A 264 -9.33 10.30 8.09
C ALA A 264 -9.98 11.33 9.00
N TYR A 265 -10.28 10.94 10.23
CA TYR A 265 -10.88 11.82 11.24
C TYR A 265 -10.05 11.86 12.52
N GLN A 266 -9.76 13.07 12.99
CA GLN A 266 -9.07 13.28 14.25
C GLN A 266 -10.07 13.48 15.38
N LEU A 267 -10.28 12.43 16.19
CA LEU A 267 -11.24 12.44 17.30
C LEU A 267 -10.71 13.25 18.48
N LEU A 268 -9.43 13.07 18.80
CA LEU A 268 -8.78 13.72 19.92
C LEU A 268 -7.45 14.30 19.45
N ASN A 269 -7.21 15.55 19.84
CA ASN A 269 -5.93 16.22 19.63
C ASN A 269 -5.58 17.04 20.87
N SER A 270 -4.71 16.51 21.71
CA SER A 270 -4.21 17.16 22.92
C SER A 270 -2.74 16.84 23.09
N SER A 271 -2.02 17.58 23.94
CA SER A 271 -0.59 17.35 24.19
C SER A 271 -0.28 15.94 24.72
N THR A 272 -1.23 15.33 25.43
CA THR A 272 -1.08 14.01 26.05
C THR A 272 -1.76 12.89 25.25
N HIS A 273 -2.83 13.19 24.54
CA HIS A 273 -3.67 12.18 23.88
C HIS A 273 -3.98 12.59 22.45
N ARG A 274 -3.68 11.72 21.50
CA ARG A 274 -4.10 11.85 20.10
C ARG A 274 -4.81 10.58 19.68
N ALA A 275 -6.01 10.72 19.11
CA ALA A 275 -6.77 9.59 18.57
C ALA A 275 -7.26 9.92 17.16
N ARG A 276 -7.08 9.00 16.24
CA ARG A 276 -7.44 9.12 14.83
C ARG A 276 -8.14 7.86 14.34
N LEU A 277 -9.10 8.01 13.45
CA LEU A 277 -9.75 6.93 12.72
C LEU A 277 -9.56 7.14 11.23
N SER A 278 -9.52 6.04 10.47
CA SER A 278 -9.46 6.04 9.02
C SER A 278 -10.36 4.97 8.42
N LEU A 279 -10.83 5.26 7.21
CA LEU A 279 -11.62 4.37 6.36
C LEU A 279 -11.11 4.56 4.94
N ASP A 280 -10.71 3.49 4.28
CA ASP A 280 -10.36 3.49 2.86
C ASP A 280 -11.25 2.51 2.09
N ALA A 281 -11.73 2.94 0.93
CA ALA A 281 -12.31 2.07 -0.08
C ALA A 281 -11.27 1.79 -1.17
N GLU A 282 -11.12 0.53 -1.55
CA GLU A 282 -10.18 0.06 -2.56
C GLU A 282 -10.91 -0.63 -3.71
N HIS A 283 -10.58 -0.21 -4.94
CA HIS A 283 -11.05 -0.81 -6.18
C HIS A 283 -9.85 -1.15 -7.07
N PRO A 284 -9.39 -2.42 -7.04
CA PRO A 284 -8.32 -2.90 -7.91
C PRO A 284 -8.86 -3.41 -9.26
N ASN A 285 -7.99 -3.54 -10.27
CA ASN A 285 -8.35 -4.07 -11.58
C ASN A 285 -8.38 -5.60 -11.66
N ASP A 286 -7.84 -6.28 -10.65
CA ASP A 286 -7.61 -7.73 -10.58
C ASP A 286 -8.26 -8.39 -9.37
N ASN A 287 -9.09 -7.68 -8.61
CA ASN A 287 -9.83 -8.25 -7.50
C ASN A 287 -11.17 -7.51 -7.29
N TYR A 288 -12.00 -8.01 -6.39
CA TYR A 288 -13.19 -7.31 -5.93
C TYR A 288 -12.83 -6.12 -5.06
N GLU A 289 -13.78 -5.19 -4.96
CA GLU A 289 -13.69 -4.05 -4.07
C GLU A 289 -13.65 -4.47 -2.61
N SER A 290 -12.98 -3.67 -1.80
CA SER A 290 -12.92 -3.89 -0.36
C SER A 290 -12.86 -2.59 0.42
N LEU A 291 -13.23 -2.68 1.70
CA LEU A 291 -13.10 -1.58 2.65
C LEU A 291 -12.05 -1.91 3.72
N HIS A 292 -11.33 -0.89 4.14
CA HIS A 292 -10.30 -0.95 5.16
C HIS A 292 -10.64 0.02 6.28
N LEU A 293 -10.54 -0.42 7.53
CA LEU A 293 -10.77 0.40 8.71
C LEU A 293 -9.54 0.44 9.61
N GLY A 294 -9.23 1.62 10.15
CA GLY A 294 -8.06 1.81 10.99
C GLY A 294 -8.32 2.75 12.15
N GLY A 295 -7.68 2.48 13.28
CA GLY A 295 -7.66 3.33 14.45
C GLY A 295 -6.24 3.47 15.00
N GLU A 296 -5.88 4.69 15.39
CA GLU A 296 -4.61 5.00 16.03
C GLU A 296 -4.86 5.80 17.31
N TYR A 297 -4.22 5.36 18.39
CA TYR A 297 -4.13 6.09 19.65
C TYR A 297 -2.68 6.30 20.03
N VAL A 298 -2.29 7.56 20.25
CA VAL A 298 -0.94 7.95 20.66
C VAL A 298 -0.99 8.64 22.02
N PHE A 299 -0.18 8.13 22.95
CA PHE A 299 0.00 8.67 24.28
C PHE A 299 1.33 9.43 24.37
N ARG A 300 1.25 10.72 24.75
CA ARG A 300 2.36 11.65 24.98
C ARG A 300 3.40 11.76 23.85
N ASN A 301 3.04 11.38 22.62
CA ASN A 301 4.00 11.22 21.52
C ASN A 301 5.18 10.29 21.87
N VAL A 302 4.94 9.25 22.68
CA VAL A 302 5.96 8.26 23.04
C VAL A 302 5.52 6.87 22.59
N VAL A 303 4.25 6.52 22.82
CA VAL A 303 3.71 5.20 22.50
C VAL A 303 2.47 5.34 21.62
N ALA A 304 2.39 4.55 20.56
CA ALA A 304 1.19 4.36 19.76
C ALA A 304 0.69 2.92 19.88
N VAL A 305 -0.64 2.79 19.91
CA VAL A 305 -1.34 1.51 19.74
C VAL A 305 -2.32 1.69 18.58
N ARG A 306 -2.38 0.67 17.73
CA ARG A 306 -3.14 0.68 16.48
C ARG A 306 -3.89 -0.62 16.34
N ALA A 307 -5.08 -0.52 15.78
CA ALA A 307 -5.87 -1.67 15.40
C ALA A 307 -6.61 -1.32 14.11
N GLY A 308 -6.82 -2.32 13.27
CA GLY A 308 -7.57 -2.16 12.04
C GLY A 308 -8.16 -3.47 11.56
N TYR A 309 -9.05 -3.34 10.58
CA TYR A 309 -9.63 -4.45 9.85
C TYR A 309 -9.36 -4.21 8.37
N ARG A 310 -8.76 -5.20 7.72
CA ARG A 310 -8.39 -5.14 6.30
C ARG A 310 -9.39 -5.94 5.46
N SER A 311 -9.62 -5.50 4.24
CA SER A 311 -10.34 -6.28 3.21
C SER A 311 -11.78 -6.65 3.60
N MET A 312 -12.49 -5.76 4.30
CA MET A 312 -13.92 -5.94 4.58
C MET A 312 -14.71 -6.06 3.29
N PHE A 313 -15.67 -6.98 3.27
CA PHE A 313 -16.55 -7.29 2.13
C PHE A 313 -15.84 -7.90 0.91
N LEU A 314 -14.53 -8.16 1.00
CA LEU A 314 -13.82 -8.87 -0.04
C LEU A 314 -14.25 -10.34 -0.03
N ASP A 315 -14.67 -10.84 -1.20
CA ASP A 315 -15.03 -12.25 -1.35
C ASP A 315 -13.79 -13.14 -1.13
N GLN A 316 -13.93 -14.20 -0.33
CA GLN A 316 -12.83 -15.08 0.06
C GLN A 316 -11.60 -14.32 0.61
N SER A 317 -11.82 -13.34 1.49
CA SER A 317 -10.73 -12.68 2.19
C SER A 317 -10.08 -13.62 3.20
N GLU A 318 -8.79 -13.84 3.05
CA GLU A 318 -7.93 -14.46 4.07
C GLU A 318 -7.34 -13.41 5.03
N GLU A 319 -7.41 -12.12 4.68
CA GLU A 319 -6.93 -11.02 5.49
C GLU A 319 -8.03 -10.52 6.43
N SER A 320 -7.71 -10.33 7.71
CA SER A 320 -8.70 -9.93 8.72
C SER A 320 -8.23 -8.77 9.63
N ILE A 321 -7.95 -9.07 10.89
CA ILE A 321 -7.57 -8.13 11.94
C ILE A 321 -6.09 -7.80 11.81
N THR A 322 -5.80 -6.53 12.01
CA THR A 322 -4.43 -6.01 12.10
C THR A 322 -4.25 -5.32 13.45
N LEU A 323 -3.07 -5.53 14.04
CA LEU A 323 -2.68 -4.88 15.28
C LEU A 323 -1.32 -4.21 15.06
N GLY A 324 -1.11 -3.07 15.69
CA GLY A 324 0.18 -2.39 15.61
C GLY A 324 0.56 -1.67 16.88
N ALA A 325 1.86 -1.56 17.09
CA ALA A 325 2.46 -0.77 18.15
C ALA A 325 3.53 0.14 17.56
N GLY A 326 3.73 1.30 18.19
CA GLY A 326 4.74 2.26 17.75
C GLY A 326 5.44 2.91 18.94
N LEU A 327 6.74 3.12 18.82
CA LEU A 327 7.56 3.84 19.79
C LEU A 327 8.20 5.04 19.10
N PHE A 328 8.08 6.19 19.74
CA PHE A 328 8.66 7.46 19.30
C PHE A 328 9.79 7.82 20.28
N TYR A 329 11.01 7.87 19.77
CA TYR A 329 12.18 8.19 20.58
C TYR A 329 12.85 9.46 20.03
N PRO A 330 12.78 10.60 20.74
CA PRO A 330 13.57 11.77 20.39
C PRO A 330 15.04 11.47 20.72
N LEU A 331 15.92 11.54 19.72
CA LEU A 331 17.33 11.23 19.90
C LEU A 331 18.11 12.47 20.37
N LEU A 332 18.86 13.11 19.47
CA LEU A 332 19.62 14.33 19.73
C LEU A 332 19.19 15.40 18.71
N GLY A 333 18.98 16.62 19.17
CA GLY A 333 18.57 17.74 18.32
C GLY A 333 17.13 17.60 17.79
N ASN A 334 16.98 17.74 16.48
CA ASN A 334 15.70 17.65 15.75
C ASN A 334 15.35 16.23 15.27
N VAL A 335 16.22 15.24 15.49
CA VAL A 335 16.04 13.87 14.99
C VAL A 335 15.07 13.07 15.85
N MET A 336 14.04 12.50 15.23
CA MET A 336 13.07 11.60 15.86
C MET A 336 13.17 10.22 15.20
N VAL A 337 13.28 9.18 16.03
CA VAL A 337 13.27 7.79 15.57
C VAL A 337 11.92 7.17 15.89
N HIS A 338 11.37 6.45 14.93
CA HIS A 338 10.11 5.74 14.99
C HIS A 338 10.38 4.25 14.82
N LEU A 339 9.96 3.44 15.79
CA LEU A 339 9.97 2.00 15.67
C LEU A 339 8.53 1.53 15.66
N ASP A 340 8.09 0.98 14.54
CA ASP A 340 6.73 0.46 14.39
C ASP A 340 6.75 -1.04 14.13
N PHE A 341 5.77 -1.71 14.72
CA PHE A 341 5.52 -3.13 14.59
C PHE A 341 4.07 -3.34 14.19
N ALA A 342 3.83 -4.30 13.30
CA ALA A 342 2.48 -4.72 12.94
C ALA A 342 2.36 -6.23 12.83
N TYR A 343 1.21 -6.72 13.28
CA TYR A 343 0.72 -8.07 13.10
C TYR A 343 -0.45 -8.04 12.13
N ILE A 344 -0.44 -8.95 11.16
CA ILE A 344 -1.48 -9.09 10.14
C ILE A 344 -1.90 -10.56 10.12
N ASP A 345 -3.18 -10.80 10.35
CA ASP A 345 -3.77 -12.11 10.18
C ASP A 345 -4.03 -12.40 8.69
N PHE A 346 -3.55 -13.56 8.23
CA PHE A 346 -3.58 -14.03 6.84
C PHE A 346 -4.31 -15.38 6.70
N GLY A 347 -5.12 -15.77 7.69
CA GLY A 347 -6.08 -16.87 7.56
C GLY A 347 -5.40 -18.21 7.32
N LEU A 348 -5.61 -18.78 6.13
CA LEU A 348 -5.00 -20.06 5.71
C LEU A 348 -3.46 -20.02 5.60
N LEU A 349 -2.87 -18.82 5.51
CA LEU A 349 -1.43 -18.61 5.47
C LEU A 349 -0.92 -18.16 6.84
N ASP A 350 0.37 -18.38 7.09
CA ASP A 350 1.00 -17.92 8.34
C ASP A 350 0.86 -16.40 8.51
N SER A 351 0.54 -15.99 9.74
CA SER A 351 0.43 -14.57 10.08
C SER A 351 1.75 -13.85 9.84
N VAL A 352 1.66 -12.62 9.33
CA VAL A 352 2.84 -11.84 8.95
C VAL A 352 3.15 -10.78 9.99
N TYR A 353 4.43 -10.69 10.33
CA TYR A 353 4.99 -9.67 11.21
C TYR A 353 5.79 -8.65 10.40
N LYS A 354 5.43 -7.37 10.51
CA LYS A 354 6.14 -6.27 9.83
C LYS A 354 6.86 -5.38 10.83
N TYR A 355 8.08 -5.00 10.48
CA TYR A 355 8.89 -4.06 11.22
C TYR A 355 9.22 -2.85 10.36
N SER A 356 9.13 -1.66 10.95
CA SER A 356 9.49 -0.41 10.30
C SER A 356 10.37 0.44 11.20
N LEU A 357 11.40 1.02 10.60
CA LEU A 357 12.24 2.04 11.19
C LEU A 357 12.03 3.34 10.42
N GLY A 358 11.49 4.35 11.10
CA GLY A 358 11.37 5.72 10.59
C GLY A 358 12.38 6.65 11.25
N ILE A 359 12.96 7.58 10.50
CA ILE A 359 13.84 8.62 11.01
C ILE A 359 13.43 9.96 10.39
N ASP A 360 12.97 10.90 11.22
CA ASP A 360 12.59 12.25 10.80
C ASP A 360 13.61 13.28 11.30
N PHE A 361 14.04 14.22 10.45
CA PHE A 361 15.04 15.25 10.78
C PHE A 361 14.77 16.62 10.13
#